data_AF-X1RHD8-F1
#
_entry.id   AF-X1RHD8-F1
#
_cell.length_a   1.000
_cell.length_b   1.000
_cell.length_c   1.000
_cell.angle_alpha   90.00
_cell.angle_beta   90.00
_cell.angle_gamma   90.00
#
_symmetry.space_group_name_H-M   'P 1'
#
loop_
_entity.id
_entity.type
_entity.pdbx_description
1 polymer ?
#
loop_
_entity_poly.entity_id
_entity_poly.type
_entity_poly.pdbx_seq_one_letter_code
_entity_poly.pdbx_strand_id
1 'polypeptide(L)'
;MTEIIKLLAVIAVIIFLIRKKWNLEYAMLLASLLVGAFFNLSPIQIGHNFILGLIDPTTLKLIGVIVQVYILSGLLRKVESLRDLVDSLQGLVKDYRLILAFIPALLGLIPMPAGTMFSAPMVKEVGDRVGLAPKEDAFVNYWFRHIW
;
A
#
# COMPACT_ATOMS: atom_id res chain seq x y z
N MET A 1 -15.86 23.48 -18.67
CA MET A 1 -14.53 24.08 -18.45
C MET A 1 -14.24 24.33 -16.97
N THR A 2 -15.13 24.99 -16.22
CA THR A 2 -14.94 25.31 -14.80
C THR A 2 -14.69 24.08 -13.90
N GLU A 3 -15.41 22.99 -14.12
CA GLU A 3 -15.22 21.76 -13.33
C GLU A 3 -13.84 21.12 -13.50
N ILE A 4 -13.29 21.17 -14.72
CA ILE A 4 -11.94 20.68 -15.01
C ILE A 4 -10.90 21.53 -14.27
N ILE A 5 -11.08 22.85 -14.24
CA ILE A 5 -10.19 23.77 -13.53
C ILE A 5 -10.20 23.48 -12.02
N LYS A 6 -11.38 23.26 -11.43
CA LYS A 6 -11.51 22.89 -10.01
C LYS A 6 -10.78 21.59 -9.69
N LEU A 7 -10.97 20.55 -10.53
CA LEU A 7 -10.28 19.27 -10.35
C LEU A 7 -8.76 19.39 -10.51
N LEU A 8 -8.30 20.15 -11.51
CA LEU A 8 -6.86 20.42 -11.70
C LEU A 8 -6.27 21.16 -10.50
N ALA A 9 -7.00 22.12 -9.92
CA ALA A 9 -6.57 22.81 -8.71
C ALA A 9 -6.44 21.86 -7.51
N VAL A 10 -7.39 20.95 -7.31
CA VAL A 10 -7.30 19.92 -6.24
C VAL A 10 -6.09 19.00 -6.48
N ILE A 11 -5.88 18.54 -7.71
CA ILE A 11 -4.72 17.69 -8.06
C ILE A 11 -3.41 18.45 -7.81
N ALA A 12 -3.33 19.73 -8.19
CA ALA A 12 -2.16 20.56 -7.93
C ALA A 12 -1.89 20.71 -6.43
N VAL A 13 -2.92 20.85 -5.59
CA VAL A 13 -2.78 20.87 -4.13
C VAL A 13 -2.26 19.54 -3.61
N ILE A 14 -2.79 18.40 -4.08
CA ILE A 14 -2.29 17.07 -3.69
C ILE A 14 -0.79 16.96 -4.01
N ILE A 15 -0.38 17.29 -5.24
CA ILE A 15 1.02 17.24 -5.67
C ILE A 15 1.88 18.18 -4.81
N PHE A 16 1.41 19.40 -4.54
CA PHE A 16 2.12 20.37 -3.72
C PHE A 16 2.34 19.86 -2.28
N LEU A 17 1.31 19.29 -1.64
CA LEU A 17 1.40 18.75 -0.29
C LEU A 17 2.35 17.55 -0.22
N ILE A 18 2.29 16.64 -1.20
CA ILE A 18 3.21 15.49 -1.29
C ILE A 18 4.65 15.98 -1.48
N ARG A 19 4.90 17.00 -2.32
CA ARG A 19 6.23 17.60 -2.47
C ARG A 19 6.75 18.24 -1.18
N LYS A 20 5.85 18.76 -0.34
CA LYS A 20 6.16 19.27 1.01
C LYS A 20 6.34 18.15 2.04
N LYS A 21 6.32 16.87 1.63
CA LYS A 21 6.44 15.69 2.50
C LYS A 21 5.32 15.60 3.55
N TRP A 22 4.13 16.11 3.24
CA TRP A 22 2.96 15.81 4.08
C TRP A 22 2.61 14.33 3.96
N ASN A 23 2.10 13.74 5.04
CA ASN A 23 1.61 12.37 4.97
C ASN A 23 0.43 12.28 4.00
N LEU A 24 0.36 11.16 3.27
CA LEU A 24 -0.62 10.95 2.23
C LEU A 24 -2.05 10.98 2.78
N GLU A 25 -2.27 10.45 3.99
CA GLU A 25 -3.59 10.43 4.63
C GLU A 25 -4.16 11.84 4.84
N TYR A 26 -3.35 12.79 5.30
CA TYR A 26 -3.78 14.16 5.51
C TYR A 26 -3.96 14.91 4.18
N ALA A 27 -3.09 14.65 3.21
CA ALA A 27 -3.21 15.25 1.88
C ALA A 27 -4.50 14.81 1.18
N MET A 28 -4.85 13.52 1.27
CA MET A 28 -6.09 12.96 0.73
C MET A 28 -7.32 13.51 1.44
N LEU A 29 -7.29 13.63 2.77
CA LEU A 29 -8.40 14.18 3.55
C LEU A 29 -8.64 15.66 3.24
N LEU A 30 -7.57 16.47 3.13
CA LEU A 30 -7.71 17.87 2.78
C LEU A 30 -8.23 18.03 1.34
N ALA A 31 -7.75 17.21 0.41
CA ALA A 31 -8.21 17.22 -0.96
C ALA A 31 -9.70 16.88 -1.09
N SER A 32 -10.21 15.89 -0.35
CA SER A 32 -11.63 15.54 -0.37
C SER A 32 -12.51 16.66 0.20
N LEU A 33 -12.05 17.35 1.25
CA LEU A 33 -12.71 18.55 1.77
C LEU A 33 -12.72 19.70 0.74
N LEU A 34 -11.61 19.91 0.03
CA LEU A 34 -11.52 20.91 -1.03
C LEU A 34 -12.45 20.60 -2.21
N VAL A 35 -12.58 19.33 -2.58
CA VAL A 35 -13.61 18.91 -3.56
C VAL A 35 -15.00 19.25 -3.03
N GLY A 36 -15.30 18.93 -1.77
CA GLY A 36 -16.54 19.34 -1.11
C GLY A 36 -16.84 20.83 -1.28
N ALA A 37 -15.85 21.67 -0.96
CA ALA A 37 -15.96 23.12 -1.05
C ALA A 37 -16.11 23.63 -2.50
N PHE A 38 -15.30 23.15 -3.44
CA PHE A 38 -15.31 23.61 -4.84
C PHE A 38 -16.58 23.22 -5.61
N PHE A 39 -17.25 22.16 -5.18
CA PHE A 39 -18.51 21.70 -5.75
C PHE A 39 -19.74 22.20 -4.95
N ASN A 40 -19.55 23.17 -4.04
CA ASN A 40 -20.60 23.79 -3.23
C ASN A 40 -21.45 22.78 -2.43
N LEU A 41 -20.84 21.70 -1.95
CA LEU A 41 -21.50 20.80 -1.00
C LEU A 41 -21.64 21.50 0.35
N SER A 42 -22.82 21.43 0.96
CA SER A 42 -23.02 21.96 2.30
C SER A 42 -22.22 21.15 3.33
N PRO A 43 -21.83 21.74 4.48
CA PRO A 43 -21.14 21.01 5.54
C PRO A 43 -21.88 19.74 5.99
N ILE A 44 -23.22 19.79 5.98
CA ILE A 44 -24.08 18.65 6.30
C ILE A 44 -23.94 17.54 5.25
N GLN A 45 -23.92 17.89 3.96
CA GLN A 45 -23.72 16.92 2.88
C GLN A 45 -22.32 16.30 2.92
N ILE A 46 -21.29 17.08 3.24
CA ILE A 46 -19.92 16.58 3.42
C ILE A 46 -19.88 15.57 4.57
N GLY A 47 -20.45 15.92 5.74
CA GLY A 47 -20.51 15.02 6.89
C GLY A 47 -21.31 13.74 6.60
N HIS A 48 -22.44 13.85 5.91
CA HIS A 48 -23.24 12.71 5.49
C HIS A 48 -22.48 11.78 4.54
N ASN A 49 -21.84 12.34 3.51
CA ASN A 49 -21.03 11.56 2.55
C ASN A 49 -19.82 10.90 3.22
N PHE A 50 -19.23 11.55 4.22
CA PHE A 50 -18.15 10.98 5.01
C PHE A 50 -18.62 9.74 5.79
N ILE A 51 -19.76 9.82 6.47
CA ILE A 51 -20.34 8.68 7.19
C ILE A 51 -20.70 7.55 6.22
N LEU A 52 -21.35 7.88 5.09
CA LEU A 52 -21.67 6.90 4.05
C LEU A 52 -20.42 6.19 3.52
N GLY A 53 -19.33 6.93 3.28
CA GLY A 53 -18.07 6.35 2.84
C GLY A 53 -17.43 5.42 3.87
N LEU A 54 -17.59 5.71 5.18
CA LEU A 54 -17.09 4.86 6.26
C LEU A 54 -17.86 3.55 6.41
N ILE A 55 -19.18 3.59 6.26
CA ILE A 55 -20.05 2.41 6.36
C ILE A 55 -20.26 1.71 5.02
N ASP A 56 -19.63 2.19 3.95
CA ASP A 56 -19.73 1.59 2.64
C ASP A 56 -19.22 0.13 2.69
N PRO A 57 -19.97 -0.84 2.14
CA PRO A 57 -19.58 -2.24 2.16
C PRO A 57 -18.20 -2.51 1.55
N THR A 58 -17.80 -1.73 0.54
CA THR A 58 -16.48 -1.84 -0.09
C THR A 58 -15.40 -1.37 0.88
N THR A 59 -15.59 -0.23 1.54
CA THR A 59 -14.68 0.30 2.56
C THR A 59 -14.50 -0.70 3.71
N LEU A 60 -15.61 -1.18 4.27
CA LEU A 60 -15.59 -2.14 5.38
C LEU A 60 -14.92 -3.46 4.98
N LYS A 61 -15.20 -3.96 3.77
CA LYS A 61 -14.57 -5.18 3.24
C LYS A 61 -13.06 -4.99 3.07
N LEU A 62 -12.62 -3.85 2.53
CA LEU A 62 -11.20 -3.55 2.36
C LEU A 62 -10.48 -3.45 3.72
N ILE A 63 -11.07 -2.75 4.69
CA ILE A 63 -10.54 -2.68 6.06
C ILE A 63 -10.43 -4.09 6.65
N GLY A 64 -11.48 -4.90 6.53
CA GLY A 64 -11.49 -6.28 6.99
C GLY A 64 -10.37 -7.13 6.38
N VAL A 65 -10.17 -7.05 5.06
CA VAL A 65 -9.08 -7.75 4.36
C VAL A 65 -7.72 -7.28 4.86
N ILE A 66 -7.50 -5.96 5.00
CA ILE A 66 -6.22 -5.41 5.49
C ILE A 66 -5.93 -5.90 6.91
N VAL A 67 -6.92 -5.87 7.81
CA VAL A 67 -6.78 -6.33 9.20
C VAL A 67 -6.45 -7.82 9.24
N GLN A 68 -7.16 -8.66 8.47
CA GLN A 68 -6.91 -10.09 8.40
C GLN A 68 -5.52 -10.42 7.88
N VAL A 69 -5.07 -9.73 6.81
CA VAL A 69 -3.71 -9.90 6.28
C VAL A 69 -2.66 -9.45 7.28
N TYR A 70 -2.91 -8.39 8.04
CA TYR A 70 -2.00 -7.94 9.09
C TYR A 70 -1.88 -8.98 10.22
N ILE A 71 -3.01 -9.54 10.66
CA ILE A 71 -3.04 -10.63 11.65
C ILE A 71 -2.29 -11.85 11.11
N LEU A 72 -2.58 -12.28 9.88
CA LEU A 72 -1.92 -13.41 9.23
C LEU A 72 -0.40 -13.20 9.13
N SER A 73 0.03 -12.03 8.67
CA SER A 73 1.46 -11.68 8.58
C SER A 73 2.12 -11.72 9.96
N GLY A 74 1.46 -11.18 10.98
CA GLY A 74 1.95 -11.21 12.37
C GLY A 74 2.09 -12.63 12.92
N LEU A 75 1.10 -13.49 12.66
CA LEU A 75 1.15 -14.90 13.07
C LEU A 75 2.26 -15.66 12.36
N LEU A 76 2.38 -15.53 11.04
CA LEU A 76 3.41 -16.21 10.24
C LEU A 76 4.84 -15.78 10.61
N ARG A 77 5.03 -14.52 11.03
CA ARG A 77 6.30 -14.05 11.62
C ARG A 77 6.55 -14.70 12.98
N LYS A 78 5.53 -14.76 13.84
CA LYS A 78 5.65 -15.27 15.20
C LYS A 78 6.01 -16.76 15.26
N VAL A 79 5.52 -17.55 14.32
CA VAL A 79 5.83 -18.99 14.22
C VAL A 79 7.03 -19.30 13.32
N GLU A 80 7.82 -18.29 12.95
CA GLU A 80 8.98 -18.39 12.03
C GLU A 80 8.67 -18.95 10.62
N SER A 81 7.39 -19.16 10.29
CA SER A 81 6.97 -19.73 9.01
C SER A 81 7.42 -18.92 7.79
N LEU A 82 7.55 -17.58 7.91
CA LEU A 82 8.13 -16.78 6.82
C LEU A 82 9.59 -17.13 6.54
N ARG A 83 10.36 -17.42 7.59
CA ARG A 83 11.76 -17.84 7.48
C ARG A 83 11.85 -19.23 6.87
N ASP A 84 11.05 -20.18 7.36
CA ASP A 84 10.98 -21.54 6.83
C ASP A 84 10.62 -21.56 5.33
N LEU A 85 9.69 -20.69 4.92
CA LEU A 85 9.30 -20.56 3.52
C LEU A 85 10.46 -20.05 2.66
N VAL A 86 11.18 -19.03 3.14
CA VAL A 86 12.36 -18.51 2.45
C VAL A 86 13.46 -19.56 2.36
N ASP A 87 13.72 -20.30 3.45
CA ASP A 87 14.73 -21.37 3.49
C ASP A 87 14.39 -22.51 2.52
N SER A 88 13.12 -22.90 2.48
CA SER A 88 12.62 -23.92 1.53
C SER A 88 12.76 -23.45 0.08
N LEU A 89 12.44 -22.18 -0.20
CA LEU A 89 12.61 -21.59 -1.54
C LEU A 89 14.09 -21.51 -1.95
N GLN A 90 14.99 -21.18 -1.02
CA GLN A 90 16.44 -21.19 -1.25
C GLN A 90 16.98 -22.60 -1.52
N GLY A 91 16.37 -23.63 -0.91
CA GLY A 91 16.68 -25.02 -1.24
C GLY A 91 16.32 -25.41 -2.68
N LEU A 92 15.26 -24.81 -3.24
CA LEU A 92 14.80 -25.07 -4.61
C LEU A 92 15.53 -24.20 -5.65
N VAL A 93 15.75 -22.93 -5.33
CA VAL A 93 16.35 -21.94 -6.24
C VAL A 93 17.61 -21.39 -5.60
N LYS A 94 18.78 -21.71 -6.17
CA LYS A 94 20.07 -21.27 -5.62
C LYS A 94 20.35 -19.78 -5.80
N ASP A 95 19.76 -19.13 -6.80
CA ASP A 95 19.99 -17.72 -7.07
C ASP A 95 19.02 -16.84 -6.26
N TYR A 96 19.56 -16.13 -5.27
CA TYR A 96 18.80 -15.22 -4.41
C TYR A 96 18.10 -14.09 -5.20
N ARG A 97 18.63 -13.69 -6.36
CA ARG A 97 18.05 -12.62 -7.19
C ARG A 97 16.71 -13.05 -7.77
N LEU A 98 16.59 -14.32 -8.14
CA LEU A 98 15.34 -14.91 -8.61
C LEU A 98 14.32 -14.98 -7.48
N ILE A 99 14.74 -15.28 -6.25
CA ILE A 99 13.86 -15.30 -5.08
C ILE A 99 13.36 -13.89 -4.75
N LEU A 100 14.26 -12.92 -4.74
CA LEU A 100 13.96 -11.50 -4.53
C LEU A 100 12.97 -10.94 -5.57
N ALA A 101 13.01 -11.43 -6.80
CA ALA A 101 12.06 -11.09 -7.84
C ALA A 101 10.73 -11.85 -7.69
N PHE A 102 10.80 -13.15 -7.41
CA PHE A 102 9.64 -14.03 -7.38
C PHE A 102 8.67 -13.72 -6.22
N ILE A 103 9.19 -13.40 -5.04
CA ILE A 103 8.35 -13.17 -3.86
C ILE A 103 7.40 -11.96 -4.06
N PRO A 104 7.88 -10.76 -4.45
CA PRO A 104 6.99 -9.65 -4.78
C PRO A 104 6.13 -9.95 -6.01
N ALA A 105 6.69 -10.67 -6.99
CA ALA A 105 5.98 -11.09 -8.20
C ALA A 105 4.75 -11.97 -7.89
N LEU A 106 4.86 -12.89 -6.95
CA LEU A 106 3.71 -13.71 -6.60
C LEU A 106 2.70 -12.92 -5.76
N LEU A 107 3.21 -12.13 -4.81
CA LEU A 107 2.39 -11.53 -3.77
C LEU A 107 1.74 -10.23 -4.16
N GLY A 108 2.16 -9.57 -5.24
CA GLY A 108 1.44 -8.40 -5.71
C GLY A 108 0.23 -8.68 -6.60
N LEU A 109 -0.09 -9.96 -6.83
CA LEU A 109 -1.42 -10.37 -7.29
C LEU A 109 -2.49 -10.14 -6.19
N ILE A 110 -2.06 -9.94 -4.93
CA ILE A 110 -2.91 -9.59 -3.79
C ILE A 110 -3.22 -8.08 -3.83
N PRO A 111 -4.40 -7.62 -3.37
CA PRO A 111 -4.71 -6.19 -3.27
C PRO A 111 -3.57 -5.34 -2.68
N MET A 112 -3.29 -4.20 -3.32
CA MET A 112 -2.12 -3.33 -3.11
C MET A 112 -1.67 -3.12 -1.64
N PRO A 113 -2.52 -2.70 -0.69
CA PRO A 113 -2.08 -2.49 0.69
C PRO A 113 -1.68 -3.81 1.37
N ALA A 114 -2.36 -4.91 1.08
CA ALA A 114 -2.12 -6.22 1.67
C ALA A 114 -0.84 -6.89 1.11
N GLY A 115 -0.65 -6.87 -0.22
CA GLY A 115 0.53 -7.46 -0.86
C GLY A 115 1.83 -6.83 -0.37
N THR A 116 1.81 -5.51 -0.09
CA THR A 116 2.96 -4.78 0.46
C THR A 116 3.34 -5.21 1.86
N MET A 117 2.34 -5.29 2.74
CA MET A 117 2.55 -5.64 4.13
C MET A 117 3.06 -7.07 4.30
N PHE A 118 2.63 -7.98 3.41
CA PHE A 118 3.02 -9.38 3.47
C PHE A 118 4.37 -9.69 2.79
N SER A 119 4.67 -9.11 1.63
CA SER A 119 5.91 -9.44 0.91
C SER A 119 7.14 -8.65 1.38
N ALA A 120 6.97 -7.45 1.93
CA ALA A 120 8.07 -6.64 2.48
C ALA A 120 8.96 -7.41 3.46
N PRO A 121 8.44 -8.14 4.48
CA PRO A 121 9.30 -8.95 5.35
C PRO A 121 10.05 -10.07 4.64
N MET A 122 9.43 -10.69 3.64
CA MET A 122 10.03 -11.84 2.97
C MET A 122 11.18 -11.38 2.07
N VAL A 123 11.01 -10.25 1.38
CA VAL A 123 12.11 -9.57 0.67
C VAL A 123 13.21 -9.20 1.64
N LYS A 124 12.85 -8.60 2.79
CA LYS A 124 13.82 -8.22 3.82
C LYS A 124 14.60 -9.42 4.38
N GLU A 125 13.96 -10.56 4.62
CA GLU A 125 14.62 -11.78 5.10
C GLU A 125 15.70 -12.26 4.12
N VAL A 126 15.43 -12.18 2.81
CA VAL A 126 16.42 -12.51 1.77
C VAL A 126 17.47 -11.40 1.64
N GLY A 127 17.06 -10.14 1.68
CA GLY A 127 17.90 -8.95 1.55
C GLY A 127 18.93 -8.83 2.67
N ASP A 128 18.53 -9.02 3.93
CA ASP A 128 19.40 -8.98 5.10
C ASP A 128 20.52 -10.05 5.00
N ARG A 129 20.23 -11.24 4.44
CA ARG A 129 21.21 -12.32 4.24
C ARG A 129 22.27 -12.01 3.20
N VAL A 130 21.93 -11.20 2.20
CA VAL A 130 22.84 -10.81 1.11
C VAL A 130 23.38 -9.39 1.26
N GLY A 131 23.04 -8.71 2.36
CA GLY A 131 23.55 -7.39 2.71
C GLY A 131 22.92 -6.23 1.92
N LEU A 132 21.66 -6.35 1.49
CA LEU A 132 20.95 -5.24 0.86
C LEU A 132 20.71 -4.09 1.87
N ALA A 133 20.83 -2.87 1.38
CA ALA A 133 20.39 -1.70 2.12
C ALA A 133 18.85 -1.65 2.17
N PRO A 134 18.24 -1.03 3.20
CA PRO A 134 16.77 -0.91 3.29
C PRO A 134 16.10 -0.24 2.09
N LYS A 135 16.83 0.63 1.38
CA LYS A 135 16.36 1.27 0.14
C LYS A 135 16.27 0.28 -1.02
N GLU A 136 17.20 -0.68 -1.07
CA GLU A 136 17.25 -1.71 -2.09
C GLU A 136 16.15 -2.75 -1.85
N ASP A 137 15.90 -3.14 -0.60
CA ASP A 137 14.75 -3.98 -0.23
C ASP A 137 13.43 -3.35 -0.68
N ALA A 138 13.25 -2.06 -0.36
CA ALA A 138 12.06 -1.32 -0.76
C ALA A 138 11.94 -1.22 -2.28
N PHE A 139 13.06 -1.00 -2.98
CA PHE A 139 13.12 -0.93 -4.44
C PHE A 139 12.73 -2.26 -5.09
N VAL A 140 13.34 -3.37 -4.68
CA VAL A 140 13.04 -4.72 -5.19
C VAL A 140 11.57 -5.06 -4.94
N ASN A 141 11.09 -4.83 -3.72
CA ASN A 141 9.71 -5.10 -3.33
C ASN A 141 8.70 -4.22 -4.09
N TYR A 142 9.07 -3.01 -4.47
CA TYR A 142 8.24 -2.13 -5.28
C TYR A 142 8.26 -2.54 -6.75
N TRP A 143 9.45 -2.74 -7.33
CA TRP A 143 9.64 -3.00 -8.76
C TRP A 143 8.96 -4.31 -9.19
N PHE A 144 9.27 -5.42 -8.51
CA PHE A 144 8.75 -6.72 -8.90
C PHE A 144 7.27 -6.94 -8.52
N ARG A 145 6.66 -6.04 -7.74
CA ARG A 145 5.21 -6.06 -7.48
C ARG A 145 4.38 -5.49 -8.65
N HIS A 146 4.98 -4.75 -9.58
CA HIS A 146 4.24 -4.08 -10.64
C HIS A 146 4.60 -4.62 -12.03
N ILE A 147 4.88 -5.93 -12.10
CA ILE A 147 5.24 -6.59 -13.36
C ILE A 147 4.02 -7.14 -14.13
N TRP A 148 2.82 -7.07 -13.56
CA TRP A 148 1.53 -7.32 -14.23
C TRP A 148 0.66 -6.06 -14.23
#